data_AF-A0A9W6T8K6-F1
#
_entry.id   AF-A0A9W6T8K6-F1
#
_cell.length_a   1.000
_cell.length_b   1.000
_cell.length_c   1.000
_cell.angle_alpha   90.00
_cell.angle_beta   90.00
_cell.angle_gamma   90.00
#
_symmetry.space_group_name_H-M   'P 1'
#
loop_
_entity.id
_entity.type
_entity.pdbx_description
1 polymer ?
#
loop_
_entity_poly.entity_id
_entity_poly.type
_entity_poly.pdbx_seq_one_letter_code
_entity_poly.pdbx_strand_id
1 'polypeptide(L)'
;MERYEKELRTGTLNWGLLHTDKFWKDNFMTFENKDFELIRLLIDLLESDDSKTVAVALFDLGEFVRFYPNGKHIAKRLGAKKVAMKLMTHENAEVQKQALQCISKMMVNKWEFVK
;
A
#
# COMPACT_ATOMS: atom_id res chain seq x y z
N MET A 1 7.40 12.18 -7.14
CA MET A 1 7.39 10.86 -7.78
C MET A 1 8.78 10.26 -7.99
N GLU A 2 9.75 10.94 -8.60
CA GLU A 2 11.10 10.36 -8.84
C GLU A 2 11.76 9.77 -7.58
N ARG A 3 11.74 10.49 -6.45
CA ARG A 3 12.29 9.99 -5.18
C ARG A 3 11.56 8.75 -4.65
N TYR A 4 10.24 8.73 -4.77
CA TYR A 4 9.40 7.61 -4.35
C TYR A 4 9.68 6.37 -5.21
N GLU A 5 9.79 6.55 -6.54
CA GLU A 5 10.16 5.47 -7.45
C GLU A 5 11.56 4.93 -7.16
N LYS A 6 12.53 5.81 -6.89
CA LYS A 6 13.87 5.40 -6.47
C LYS A 6 13.83 4.56 -5.19
N GLU A 7 13.09 5.01 -4.18
CA GLU A 7 12.94 4.31 -2.90
C GLU A 7 12.35 2.90 -3.09
N LEU A 8 11.24 2.78 -3.83
CA LEU A 8 10.66 1.48 -4.21
C LEU A 8 11.66 0.56 -4.91
N ARG A 9 12.40 1.07 -5.89
CA ARG A 9 13.37 0.27 -6.66
C ARG A 9 14.58 -0.16 -5.83
N THR A 10 14.93 0.58 -4.77
CA THR A 10 15.96 0.14 -3.82
C THR A 10 15.47 -0.94 -2.86
N GLY A 11 14.15 -1.13 -2.75
CA GLY A 11 13.52 -2.12 -1.89
C GLY A 11 13.64 -1.84 -0.40
N THR A 12 14.02 -0.61 -0.01
CA THR A 12 14.07 -0.16 1.37
C THR A 12 13.19 1.07 1.52
N LEU A 13 12.10 0.94 2.28
CA LEU A 13 11.17 2.04 2.51
C LEU A 13 11.33 2.60 3.92
N ASN A 14 11.18 3.92 4.06
CA ASN A 14 11.25 4.59 5.34
C ASN A 14 10.06 5.52 5.52
N TRP A 15 9.49 5.53 6.73
CA TRP A 15 8.51 6.55 7.08
C TRP A 15 9.07 7.95 6.81
N GLY A 16 8.25 8.79 6.18
CA GLY A 16 8.65 10.13 5.77
C GLY A 16 7.57 10.79 4.92
N LEU A 17 7.90 11.96 4.34
CA LEU A 17 6.94 12.77 3.57
C LEU A 17 6.33 12.05 2.36
N LEU A 18 7.00 11.00 1.87
CA LEU A 18 6.60 10.22 0.70
C LEU A 18 5.55 9.13 1.02
N HIS A 19 5.33 8.81 2.29
CA HIS A 19 4.43 7.75 2.74
C HIS A 19 3.37 8.33 3.69
N THR A 20 2.62 9.31 3.17
CA THR A 20 1.59 10.04 3.92
C THR A 20 0.28 10.08 3.14
N ASP A 21 -0.83 10.26 3.85
CA ASP A 21 -2.14 10.46 3.23
C ASP A 21 -2.14 11.66 2.26
N LYS A 22 -1.46 12.75 2.63
CA LYS A 22 -1.29 13.93 1.78
C LYS A 22 -0.54 13.60 0.51
N PHE A 23 0.59 12.87 0.60
CA PHE A 23 1.32 12.45 -0.59
C PHE A 23 0.44 11.63 -1.52
N TRP A 24 -0.27 10.64 -0.98
CA TRP A 24 -1.14 9.79 -1.78
C TRP A 24 -2.29 10.56 -2.39
N LYS A 25 -2.94 11.45 -1.65
CA LYS A 25 -4.02 12.32 -2.14
C LYS A 25 -3.56 13.23 -3.28
N ASP A 26 -2.31 13.71 -3.24
CA ASP A 26 -1.76 14.60 -4.26
C ASP A 26 -1.25 13.83 -5.50
N ASN A 27 -0.92 12.54 -5.39
CA ASN A 27 -0.19 11.79 -6.44
C ASN A 27 -0.88 10.52 -6.97
N PHE A 28 -2.01 10.07 -6.40
CA PHE A 28 -2.60 8.74 -6.69
C PHE A 28 -2.79 8.45 -8.18
N MET A 29 -3.18 9.43 -9.00
CA MET A 29 -3.38 9.23 -10.43
C MET A 29 -2.11 8.79 -11.16
N THR A 30 -0.93 9.25 -10.70
CA THR A 30 0.35 8.93 -11.35
C THR A 30 0.73 7.45 -11.23
N PHE A 31 0.10 6.70 -10.33
CA PHE A 31 0.38 5.30 -10.08
C PHE A 31 -0.26 4.36 -11.12
N GLU A 32 -1.11 4.84 -12.02
CA GLU A 32 -1.66 4.03 -13.12
C GLU A 32 -0.66 3.78 -14.26
N ASN A 33 0.42 4.57 -14.29
CA ASN A 33 1.46 4.48 -15.29
C ASN A 33 2.07 3.07 -15.38
N LYS A 34 2.37 2.67 -16.62
CA LYS A 34 2.96 1.35 -16.95
C LYS A 34 2.18 0.18 -16.36
N ASP A 35 0.85 0.26 -16.43
CA ASP A 35 -0.08 -0.72 -15.85
C ASP A 35 0.24 -0.99 -14.37
N PHE A 36 0.21 0.08 -13.58
CA PHE A 36 0.40 0.01 -12.12
C PHE A 36 1.73 -0.62 -11.68
N GLU A 37 2.83 -0.34 -12.39
CA GLU A 37 4.17 -0.90 -12.08
C GLU A 37 4.56 -0.66 -10.62
N LEU A 38 4.39 0.56 -10.11
CA LEU A 38 4.78 0.91 -8.74
C LEU A 38 3.90 0.22 -7.68
N ILE A 39 2.64 -0.06 -7.99
CA ILE A 39 1.76 -0.84 -7.10
C ILE A 39 2.19 -2.30 -7.07
N ARG A 40 2.62 -2.86 -8.21
CA ARG A 40 3.20 -4.21 -8.25
C ARG A 40 4.48 -4.31 -7.41
N LEU A 41 5.37 -3.32 -7.52
CA LEU A 41 6.56 -3.24 -6.66
C LEU A 41 6.21 -3.16 -5.17
N LEU A 42 5.20 -2.37 -4.78
CA LEU A 42 4.72 -2.35 -3.40
C LEU A 42 4.24 -3.72 -2.91
N ILE A 43 3.56 -4.49 -3.77
CA ILE A 43 3.09 -5.84 -3.44
C ILE A 43 4.28 -6.78 -3.25
N ASP A 44 5.30 -6.70 -4.12
CA ASP A 44 6.51 -7.50 -4.01
C ASP A 44 7.26 -7.21 -2.70
N LEU A 45 7.31 -5.94 -2.27
CA LEU A 45 7.95 -5.53 -1.00
C LEU A 45 7.23 -6.01 0.26
N LEU A 46 6.02 -6.57 0.15
CA LEU A 46 5.36 -7.24 1.27
C LEU A 46 6.06 -8.54 1.69
N GLU A 47 6.94 -9.09 0.85
CA GLU A 47 7.75 -10.27 1.14
C GLU A 47 9.17 -9.91 1.63
N SER A 48 9.45 -8.63 1.90
CA SER A 48 10.73 -8.18 2.45
C SER A 48 10.98 -8.70 3.87
N ASP A 49 12.23 -9.02 4.18
CA ASP A 49 12.67 -9.35 5.55
C ASP A 49 12.72 -8.11 6.47
N ASP A 50 12.75 -6.90 5.90
CA ASP A 50 12.69 -5.67 6.68
C ASP A 50 11.24 -5.32 7.06
N SER A 51 10.87 -5.60 8.31
CA SER A 51 9.55 -5.31 8.86
C SER A 51 9.11 -3.85 8.67
N LYS A 52 10.05 -2.89 8.68
CA LYS A 52 9.71 -1.47 8.45
C LYS A 52 9.29 -1.26 7.00
N THR A 53 10.03 -1.80 6.04
CA THR A 53 9.67 -1.79 4.62
C THR A 53 8.30 -2.42 4.39
N VAL A 54 8.02 -3.58 4.98
CA VAL A 54 6.71 -4.24 4.88
C VAL A 54 5.59 -3.35 5.45
N ALA A 55 5.79 -2.75 6.62
CA ALA A 55 4.81 -1.86 7.25
C ALA A 55 4.49 -0.63 6.39
N VAL A 56 5.51 0.02 5.82
CA VAL A 56 5.34 1.17 4.93
C VAL A 56 4.62 0.76 3.64
N ALA A 57 4.99 -0.38 3.05
CA ALA A 57 4.34 -0.89 1.84
C ALA A 57 2.86 -1.21 2.06
N LEU A 58 2.50 -1.80 3.20
CA LEU A 58 1.11 -2.06 3.59
C LEU A 58 0.30 -0.77 3.73
N PHE A 59 0.88 0.25 4.37
CA PHE A 59 0.25 1.57 4.50
C PHE A 59 -0.05 2.17 3.12
N ASP A 60 0.97 2.20 2.27
CA ASP A 60 0.91 2.75 0.92
C ASP A 60 -0.14 2.04 0.04
N LEU A 61 -0.18 0.71 0.07
CA LEU A 61 -1.22 -0.06 -0.61
C LEU A 61 -2.62 0.27 -0.10
N GLY A 62 -2.75 0.51 1.21
CA GLY A 62 -3.99 0.97 1.81
C GLY A 62 -4.43 2.34 1.30
N GLU A 63 -3.50 3.29 1.19
CA GLU A 63 -3.80 4.63 0.67
C GLU A 63 -4.08 4.61 -0.84
N PHE A 64 -3.39 3.78 -1.63
CA PHE A 64 -3.74 3.54 -3.03
C PHE A 64 -5.20 3.08 -3.17
N VAL A 65 -5.59 2.07 -2.39
CA VAL A 65 -6.96 1.54 -2.39
C VAL A 65 -8.00 2.59 -1.99
N ARG A 66 -7.63 3.49 -1.07
CA ARG A 66 -8.50 4.55 -0.55
C ARG A 66 -8.69 5.70 -1.54
N PHE A 67 -7.61 6.17 -2.18
CA PHE A 67 -7.65 7.38 -3.00
C PHE A 67 -7.81 7.13 -4.49
N TYR A 68 -7.29 6.02 -5.02
CA TYR A 68 -7.39 5.74 -6.45
C TYR A 68 -8.80 5.29 -6.84
N PRO A 69 -9.42 5.87 -7.89
CA PRO A 69 -10.70 5.40 -8.41
C PRO A 69 -10.65 3.92 -8.77
N ASN A 70 -11.58 3.12 -8.24
CA ASN A 70 -11.58 1.66 -8.39
C ASN A 70 -10.34 0.95 -7.79
N GLY A 71 -9.59 1.59 -6.87
CA GLY A 71 -8.38 1.04 -6.26
C GLY A 71 -8.55 -0.35 -5.67
N LYS A 72 -9.72 -0.66 -5.07
CA LYS A 72 -10.06 -2.02 -4.59
C LYS A 72 -10.05 -3.07 -5.70
N HIS A 73 -10.63 -2.75 -6.85
CA HIS A 73 -10.70 -3.67 -7.98
C HIS A 73 -9.29 -3.92 -8.52
N ILE A 74 -8.49 -2.86 -8.66
CA ILE A 74 -7.10 -2.96 -9.11
C ILE A 74 -6.25 -3.76 -8.12
N ALA A 75 -6.31 -3.46 -6.82
CA ALA A 75 -5.59 -4.20 -5.78
C ALA A 75 -5.98 -5.69 -5.74
N LYS A 76 -7.26 -6.01 -5.97
CA LYS A 76 -7.71 -7.41 -6.11
C LYS A 76 -7.13 -8.07 -7.37
N ARG A 77 -7.17 -7.38 -8.51
CA ARG A 77 -6.63 -7.85 -9.80
C ARG A 77 -5.13 -8.13 -9.73
N LEU A 78 -4.38 -7.26 -9.04
CA LEU A 78 -2.94 -7.39 -8.83
C LEU A 78 -2.55 -8.37 -7.72
N GLY A 79 -3.52 -8.96 -7.00
CA GLY A 79 -3.26 -9.97 -5.96
C GLY A 79 -2.88 -9.41 -4.58
N ALA A 80 -2.85 -8.09 -4.39
CA ALA A 80 -2.45 -7.43 -3.14
C ALA A 80 -3.18 -7.98 -1.90
N LYS A 81 -4.50 -8.18 -2.03
CA LYS A 81 -5.35 -8.67 -0.92
C LYS A 81 -4.86 -10.01 -0.38
N LYS A 82 -4.46 -10.94 -1.26
CA LYS A 82 -4.03 -12.29 -0.84
C LYS A 82 -2.73 -12.22 -0.03
N VAL A 83 -1.80 -11.37 -0.45
CA VAL A 83 -0.50 -11.20 0.22
C VAL A 83 -0.68 -10.48 1.56
N ALA A 84 -1.38 -9.34 1.58
CA ALA A 84 -1.63 -8.57 2.79
C ALA A 84 -2.41 -9.35 3.87
N MET A 85 -3.35 -10.24 3.48
CA MET A 85 -4.07 -11.09 4.44
C MET A 85 -3.15 -12.02 5.24
N LYS A 86 -2.05 -12.51 4.65
CA LYS A 86 -1.09 -13.37 5.36
C LYS A 86 -0.35 -12.62 6.48
N LEU A 87 -0.23 -11.30 6.35
CA LEU A 87 0.52 -10.45 7.28
C LEU A 87 -0.32 -9.95 8.47
N MET A 88 -1.63 -10.24 8.51
CA MET A 88 -2.51 -9.83 9.62
C MET A 88 -2.19 -10.53 10.96
N THR A 89 -1.39 -11.60 10.93
CA THR A 89 -0.92 -12.32 12.11
C THR A 89 0.62 -12.30 12.21
N HIS A 90 1.26 -11.30 11.61
CA HIS A 90 2.71 -11.14 11.63
C HIS A 90 3.20 -10.84 13.07
N GLU A 91 4.40 -11.34 13.43
CA GLU A 91 4.98 -11.18 14.77
C GLU A 91 5.33 -9.73 15.10
N ASN A 92 5.77 -8.97 14.10
CA ASN A 92 5.99 -7.53 14.23
C ASN A 92 4.66 -6.79 14.34
N ALA A 93 4.44 -6.12 15.48
CA ALA A 93 3.18 -5.43 15.78
C ALA A 93 2.81 -4.31 14.79
N GLU A 94 3.79 -3.59 14.23
CA GLU A 94 3.50 -2.52 13.26
C GLU A 94 3.09 -3.12 11.90
N VAL A 95 3.75 -4.20 11.46
CA VAL A 95 3.34 -4.94 10.26
C VAL A 95 1.91 -5.47 10.41
N GLN A 96 1.61 -6.13 11.52
CA GLN A 96 0.27 -6.63 11.81
C GLN A 96 -0.77 -5.50 11.78
N LYS A 97 -0.50 -4.39 12.47
CA LYS A 97 -1.38 -3.22 12.51
C LYS A 97 -1.63 -2.65 11.12
N GLN A 98 -0.59 -2.44 10.31
CA GLN A 98 -0.72 -1.92 8.95
C GLN A 98 -1.45 -2.92 8.03
N ALA A 99 -1.24 -4.23 8.21
CA ALA A 99 -1.94 -5.25 7.44
C ALA A 99 -3.45 -5.23 7.70
N LEU A 100 -3.85 -5.15 8.97
CA LEU A 100 -5.26 -5.04 9.35
C LEU A 100 -5.91 -3.77 8.78
N GLN A 101 -5.22 -2.64 8.85
CA GLN A 101 -5.71 -1.38 8.27
C GLN A 101 -5.82 -1.44 6.75
N CYS A 102 -4.81 -1.98 6.07
CA CYS A 102 -4.78 -2.17 4.62
C CYS A 102 -5.94 -3.07 4.15
N ILE A 103 -6.13 -4.22 4.79
CA ILE A 103 -7.23 -5.14 4.46
C ILE A 103 -8.59 -4.52 4.76
N SER A 104 -8.75 -3.77 5.85
CA SER A 104 -10.00 -3.05 6.14
C SER A 104 -10.37 -2.10 4.99
N LYS A 105 -9.41 -1.29 4.50
CA LYS A 105 -9.61 -0.40 3.35
C LYS A 105 -10.00 -1.15 2.07
N MET A 106 -9.45 -2.36 1.85
CA MET A 106 -9.79 -3.23 0.71
C MET A 106 -11.18 -3.85 0.78
N MET A 107 -11.77 -3.95 1.98
CA MET A 107 -13.05 -4.64 2.21
C MET A 107 -14.25 -3.70 2.35
N VAL A 108 -14.03 -2.46 2.83
CA VAL A 108 -15.12 -1.51 3.09
C VAL A 108 -15.68 -0.96 1.79
N ASN A 109 -16.88 -1.37 1.38
CA ASN A 109 -17.48 -0.94 0.11
C ASN A 109 -17.96 0.53 0.09
N LYS A 110 -18.05 1.22 1.24
CA LYS A 110 -18.49 2.62 1.33
C LYS A 110 -17.75 3.38 2.44
N TRP A 111 -16.71 4.14 2.10
CA TRP A 111 -16.01 5.00 3.07
C TRP A 111 -16.75 6.33 3.35
N GLU A 112 -17.74 6.69 2.52
CA GLU A 112 -18.56 7.91 2.67
C GLU A 112 -19.45 7.94 3.93
N PHE A 113 -19.48 6.87 4.73
CA PHE A 113 -20.35 6.76 5.90
C PHE A 113 -19.62 6.64 7.24
N VAL A 114 -18.29 6.70 7.25
CA VAL A 114 -17.53 6.80 8.50
C VAL A 114 -17.14 8.25 8.69
N LYS A 115 -18.08 9.01 9.27
CA LYS A 115 -17.88 10.37 9.78
C LYS A 115 -17.16 10.33 11.13
#